data_AF-A0A2G8LR34-F1
#
_entry.id   AF-A0A2G8LR34-F1
#
_cell.length_a   1.000
_cell.length_b   1.000
_cell.length_c   1.000
_cell.angle_alpha   90.00
_cell.angle_beta   90.00
_cell.angle_gamma   90.00
#
_symmetry.space_group_name_H-M   'P 1'
#
loop_
_entity.id
_entity.type
_entity.pdbx_description
1 polymer ?
#
loop_
_entity_poly.entity_id
_entity_poly.type
_entity_poly.pdbx_seq_one_letter_code
_entity_poly.pdbx_strand_id
1 'polypeptide(L)'
;GDDTSVQVVAVTSIDGESFLKVISLPGMDCVYSLAVKPYSFLADMPPYFETIYMIEGTSKYGDEDVDNREVSTLRVRCLTEALPETRFHRLLHLSKFGEAEEFAKLFGLDLQMVHKTKANYLMKQMTLEETEVSENVSIQMKELRECLDNVTDERFIASICSDVGLPSLSANQILLSYVYNRVCNSQDLNVTDLKIQLLAKMKELKTFELVHGEHCFSQDKWHSFLQPTVVEELMKILKASMLAPAMALCLRHKEEILGEMDLKLFKLILDSIPTDVCPASIIPWLRDVLFPLVFRDYPGGKKLLADWVGDRVRNMEIRDKNSWPGNGIDLLQIFFSAYQTHTRIGQVCATEDSQILDSLETLLGQLMGLRNIKDMYQCSLSLQDYTQETVTSIAFVMLNRVAAIELVPRVVENQVKPYAEHNHLDLDKLMSEYIMYHCNSLQSRAISISQYITDSKE
;
A
#
# COMPACT_ATOMS: atom_id res chain seq x y z
N GLY A 1 40.76 22.88 -45.59
CA GLY A 1 41.02 24.19 -44.98
C GLY A 1 40.64 24.04 -43.54
N ASP A 2 41.54 23.46 -42.77
CA ASP A 2 41.41 23.28 -41.33
C ASP A 2 42.57 24.08 -40.74
N ASP A 3 42.25 25.24 -40.19
CA ASP A 3 43.19 26.07 -39.45
C ASP A 3 43.25 25.51 -38.03
N THR A 4 43.91 24.36 -37.88
CA THR A 4 44.20 23.81 -36.55
C THR A 4 45.28 24.68 -35.91
N SER A 5 44.88 25.62 -35.07
CA SER A 5 45.80 26.40 -34.24
C SER A 5 46.54 25.46 -33.29
N VAL A 6 47.79 25.13 -33.64
CA VAL A 6 48.64 24.30 -32.79
C VAL A 6 49.11 25.14 -31.60
N GLN A 7 48.89 24.66 -30.38
CA GLN A 7 49.40 25.29 -29.18
C GLN A 7 50.67 24.57 -28.70
N VAL A 8 51.69 25.34 -28.36
CA VAL A 8 52.98 24.83 -27.85
C VAL A 8 53.15 25.26 -26.41
N VAL A 9 53.45 24.30 -25.54
CA VAL A 9 53.86 24.57 -24.16
C VAL A 9 55.38 24.70 -24.13
N ALA A 10 55.89 25.82 -23.61
CA ALA A 10 57.31 26.07 -23.48
C ALA A 10 57.65 26.66 -22.11
N VAL A 11 58.80 26.27 -21.55
CA VAL A 11 59.40 26.99 -20.42
C VAL A 11 60.41 27.96 -20.99
N THR A 12 60.21 29.25 -20.74
CA THR A 12 61.04 30.35 -21.23
C THR A 12 61.70 31.07 -20.06
N SER A 13 62.91 31.60 -20.24
CA SER A 13 63.54 32.47 -19.24
C SER A 13 63.84 33.83 -19.86
N ILE A 14 63.41 34.90 -19.20
CA ILE A 14 63.62 36.29 -19.60
C ILE A 14 64.11 37.03 -18.36
N ASP A 15 65.26 37.71 -18.47
CA ASP A 15 65.84 38.54 -17.40
C ASP A 15 66.00 37.85 -16.04
N GLY A 16 66.26 36.54 -16.04
CA GLY A 16 66.48 35.73 -14.82
C GLY A 16 65.20 35.16 -14.20
N GLU A 17 64.03 35.57 -14.68
CA GLU A 17 62.74 34.98 -14.32
C GLU A 17 62.39 33.86 -15.31
N SER A 18 61.76 32.80 -14.81
CA SER A 18 61.31 31.67 -15.64
C SER A 18 59.79 31.66 -15.73
N PHE A 19 59.27 31.37 -16.91
CA PHE A 19 57.84 31.35 -17.21
C PHE A 19 57.47 30.11 -17.98
N LEU A 20 56.41 29.42 -17.55
CA LEU A 20 55.70 28.44 -18.34
C LEU A 20 54.71 29.20 -19.23
N LYS A 21 54.86 29.08 -20.55
CA LYS A 21 54.02 29.76 -21.55
C LYS A 21 53.31 28.76 -22.45
N VAL A 22 52.08 29.09 -22.83
CA VAL A 22 51.34 28.42 -23.91
C VAL A 22 51.26 29.39 -25.07
N ILE A 23 51.84 29.01 -26.20
CA ILE A 23 52.03 29.85 -27.39
C ILE A 23 51.18 29.28 -28.52
N SER A 24 50.36 30.11 -29.15
CA SER A 24 49.55 29.73 -30.31
C SER A 24 50.34 29.86 -31.61
N LEU A 25 50.33 28.84 -32.47
CA LEU A 25 50.90 28.87 -33.81
C LEU A 25 49.81 29.04 -34.88
N PRO A 26 50.11 29.72 -36.00
CA PRO A 26 51.41 30.30 -36.37
C PRO A 26 51.69 31.69 -35.78
N GLY A 27 50.71 32.32 -35.11
CA GLY A 27 50.79 33.72 -34.66
C GLY A 27 51.89 34.03 -33.63
N MET A 28 52.42 33.00 -32.95
CA MET A 28 53.35 33.14 -31.82
C MET A 28 52.79 33.97 -30.65
N ASP A 29 51.47 34.09 -30.58
CA ASP A 29 50.79 34.81 -29.51
C ASP A 29 50.84 34.00 -28.23
N CYS A 30 51.27 34.63 -27.14
CA CYS A 30 51.27 34.02 -25.81
C CYS A 30 49.84 34.02 -25.26
N VAL A 31 49.21 32.84 -25.25
CA VAL A 31 47.83 32.63 -24.78
C VAL A 31 47.76 32.55 -23.26
N TYR A 32 48.80 31.98 -22.64
CA TYR A 32 48.90 31.82 -21.19
C TYR A 32 50.36 31.94 -20.74
N SER A 33 50.59 32.55 -19.58
CA SER A 33 51.91 32.69 -18.97
C SER A 33 51.81 32.55 -17.46
N LEU A 34 52.63 31.69 -16.87
CA LEU A 34 52.72 31.43 -15.43
C LEU A 34 54.18 31.56 -14.99
N ALA A 35 54.46 32.38 -13.97
CA ALA A 35 55.79 32.46 -13.38
C ALA A 35 56.16 31.14 -12.68
N VAL A 36 57.32 30.61 -13.00
CA VAL A 36 57.88 29.37 -12.43
C VAL A 36 59.28 29.62 -11.89
N LYS A 37 59.80 28.70 -11.09
CA LYS A 37 61.13 28.87 -10.48
C LYS A 37 62.25 28.69 -11.52
N PRO A 38 63.47 29.23 -11.27
CA PRO A 38 64.58 29.16 -12.22
C PRO A 38 64.94 27.73 -12.68
N TYR A 39 64.78 26.74 -11.79
CA TYR A 39 65.04 25.33 -12.08
C TYR A 39 63.77 24.57 -12.48
N SER A 40 63.06 25.07 -13.49
CA SER A 40 61.86 24.42 -14.02
C SER A 40 62.08 23.90 -15.43
N PHE A 41 61.67 22.67 -15.70
CA PHE A 41 61.82 22.03 -17.00
C PHE A 41 60.60 21.17 -17.34
N LEU A 42 60.30 21.05 -18.63
CA LEU A 42 59.36 20.04 -19.10
C LEU A 42 60.05 18.68 -19.04
N ALA A 43 59.36 17.67 -18.51
CA ALA A 43 59.87 16.33 -18.48
C ALA A 43 59.93 15.77 -19.91
N ASP A 44 61.06 15.17 -20.26
CA ASP A 44 61.21 14.44 -21.52
C ASP A 44 60.44 13.12 -21.41
N MET A 45 59.30 13.05 -22.09
CA MET A 45 58.39 11.91 -22.04
C MET A 45 58.35 11.24 -23.42
N PRO A 46 58.23 9.90 -23.47
CA PRO A 46 58.09 9.19 -24.74
C PRO A 46 56.90 9.71 -25.56
N PRO A 47 56.98 9.69 -26.90
CA PRO A 47 56.01 10.33 -27.80
C PRO A 47 54.59 9.74 -27.77
N TYR A 48 54.37 8.65 -27.03
CA TYR A 48 53.07 8.03 -26.79
C TYR A 48 52.38 8.50 -25.50
N PHE A 49 53.06 9.32 -24.67
CA PHE A 49 52.44 9.95 -23.51
C PHE A 49 51.77 11.27 -23.93
N GLU A 50 50.43 11.32 -23.81
CA GLU A 50 49.63 12.51 -24.15
C GLU A 50 49.65 13.60 -23.05
N THR A 51 50.29 13.32 -21.91
CA THR A 51 50.32 14.23 -20.75
C THR A 51 51.68 14.92 -20.64
N ILE A 52 51.65 16.25 -20.53
CA ILE A 52 52.87 17.06 -20.36
C ILE A 52 53.17 17.16 -18.86
N TYR A 53 54.38 16.77 -18.44
CA TYR A 53 54.83 16.97 -17.08
C TYR A 53 55.85 18.10 -17.00
N MET A 54 55.82 18.86 -15.90
CA MET A 54 56.82 19.87 -15.57
C MET A 54 57.45 19.51 -14.23
N ILE A 55 58.76 19.63 -14.14
CA ILE A 55 59.54 19.34 -12.94
C ILE A 55 60.16 20.65 -12.47
N GLU A 56 59.98 20.98 -11.20
CA GLU A 56 60.54 22.17 -10.57
C GLU A 56 61.47 21.78 -9.42
N GLY A 57 62.68 22.32 -9.40
CA GLY A 57 63.61 22.23 -8.28
C GLY A 57 63.35 23.32 -7.24
N THR A 58 63.15 22.92 -5.98
CA THR A 58 62.88 23.84 -4.86
C THR A 58 63.86 23.67 -3.69
N SER A 59 64.20 24.77 -3.02
CA SER A 59 64.95 24.76 -1.76
C SER A 59 64.01 24.61 -0.56
N LYS A 60 64.44 23.88 0.47
CA LYS A 60 63.70 23.58 1.70
C LYS A 60 63.59 24.80 2.62
N TYR A 61 64.45 25.80 2.43
CA TYR A 61 64.64 26.91 3.36
C TYR A 61 63.94 28.21 2.94
N GLY A 62 62.96 28.15 2.03
CA GLY A 62 62.24 29.34 1.57
C GLY A 62 63.03 30.19 0.56
N ASP A 63 62.33 31.08 -0.13
CA ASP A 63 62.83 31.82 -1.29
C ASP A 63 63.65 33.09 -0.92
N GLU A 64 64.09 33.24 0.33
CA GLU A 64 64.75 34.47 0.82
C GLU A 64 66.29 34.46 0.72
N ASP A 65 66.92 33.30 0.54
CA ASP A 65 68.38 33.19 0.36
C ASP A 65 68.74 33.08 -1.12
N VAL A 66 68.90 34.23 -1.77
CA VAL A 66 69.25 34.40 -3.21
C VAL A 66 70.58 33.72 -3.60
N ASP A 67 71.44 33.37 -2.63
CA ASP A 67 72.75 32.77 -2.89
C ASP A 67 72.82 31.24 -2.75
N ASN A 68 71.77 30.56 -2.28
CA ASN A 68 71.82 29.11 -2.06
C ASN A 68 71.21 28.34 -3.24
N ARG A 69 72.05 28.02 -4.24
CA ARG A 69 71.69 27.31 -5.48
C ARG A 69 71.40 25.80 -5.31
N GLU A 70 71.16 25.33 -4.08
CA GLU A 70 70.96 23.89 -3.83
C GLU A 70 69.49 23.49 -3.97
N VAL A 71 69.22 22.62 -4.95
CA VAL A 71 67.90 21.98 -5.13
C VAL A 71 67.76 20.86 -4.09
N SER A 72 66.92 21.08 -3.08
CA SER A 72 66.70 20.10 -1.99
C SER A 72 65.46 19.22 -2.20
N THR A 73 64.54 19.65 -3.07
CA THR A 73 63.24 19.00 -3.32
C THR A 73 62.86 19.13 -4.78
N LEU A 74 62.28 18.08 -5.35
CA LEU A 74 61.74 18.06 -6.70
C LEU A 74 60.21 18.02 -6.63
N ARG A 75 59.56 18.92 -7.35
CA ARG A 75 58.10 18.96 -7.50
C ARG A 75 57.75 18.57 -8.93
N VAL A 76 56.93 17.54 -9.09
CA VAL A 76 56.40 17.13 -10.40
C VAL A 76 54.97 17.66 -10.53
N ARG A 77 54.73 18.47 -11.56
CA ARG A 77 53.44 19.05 -11.92
C ARG A 77 52.96 18.41 -13.23
N CYS A 78 51.69 18.03 -13.26
CA CYS A 78 51.04 17.44 -14.43
C CYS A 78 50.22 18.53 -15.13
N LEU A 79 50.50 18.79 -16.40
CA LEU A 79 49.73 19.67 -17.26
C LEU A 79 48.77 18.81 -18.08
N THR A 80 47.48 19.06 -17.91
CA THR A 80 46.43 18.38 -18.67
C THR A 80 45.68 19.42 -19.47
N GLU A 81 45.62 19.21 -20.78
CA GLU A 81 44.71 19.93 -21.65
C GLU A 81 43.30 19.41 -21.33
N ALA A 82 42.50 20.24 -20.67
CA ALA A 82 41.10 19.94 -20.47
C ALA A 82 40.33 21.23 -20.65
N LEU A 83 39.38 21.20 -21.59
CA LEU A 83 38.24 22.10 -21.55
C LEU A 83 37.72 22.15 -20.09
N PRO A 84 37.49 23.33 -19.49
CA PRO A 84 37.00 23.44 -18.13
C PRO A 84 35.82 22.51 -17.85
N GLU A 85 34.94 22.32 -18.84
CA GLU A 85 33.81 21.38 -18.81
C GLU A 85 34.25 19.93 -18.57
N THR A 86 35.32 19.47 -19.22
CA THR A 86 35.82 18.08 -19.08
C THR A 86 36.40 17.84 -17.69
N ARG A 87 37.17 18.79 -17.17
CA ARG A 87 37.68 18.72 -15.79
C ARG A 87 36.54 18.80 -14.77
N PHE A 88 35.55 19.64 -15.02
CA PHE A 88 34.37 19.78 -14.20
C PHE A 88 33.56 18.47 -14.14
N HIS A 89 33.26 17.84 -15.28
CA HIS A 89 32.60 16.54 -15.32
C HIS A 89 33.41 15.45 -14.61
N ARG A 90 34.73 15.49 -14.69
CA ARG A 90 35.61 14.57 -13.95
C ARG A 90 35.51 14.78 -12.44
N LEU A 91 35.46 16.04 -11.96
CA LEU A 91 35.26 16.34 -10.54
C LEU A 91 33.90 15.84 -10.03
N LEU A 92 32.85 15.98 -10.84
CA LEU A 92 31.52 15.45 -10.55
C LEU A 92 31.53 13.92 -10.47
N HIS A 93 32.18 13.24 -11.41
CA HIS A 93 32.30 11.77 -11.41
C HIS A 93 33.11 11.25 -10.22
N LEU A 94 34.09 12.01 -9.74
CA LEU A 94 34.89 11.67 -8.54
C LEU A 94 34.20 12.06 -7.22
N SER A 95 32.95 12.53 -7.26
CA SER A 95 32.17 13.01 -6.10
C SER A 95 32.84 14.12 -5.29
N LYS A 96 33.73 14.90 -5.90
CA LYS A 96 34.43 16.02 -5.27
C LYS A 96 33.61 17.31 -5.38
N PHE A 97 32.45 17.34 -4.72
CA PHE A 97 31.46 18.41 -4.92
C PHE A 97 31.93 19.80 -4.44
N GLY A 98 32.70 19.88 -3.36
CA GLY A 98 33.24 21.17 -2.89
C GLY A 98 34.23 21.79 -3.89
N GLU A 99 35.19 20.98 -4.37
CA GLU A 99 36.13 21.41 -5.42
C GLU A 99 35.39 21.75 -6.72
N ALA A 100 34.34 20.97 -7.08
CA ALA A 100 33.53 21.22 -8.26
C ALA A 100 32.75 22.55 -8.18
N GLU A 101 32.25 22.93 -7.00
CA GLU A 101 31.51 24.18 -6.79
C GLU A 101 32.44 25.40 -6.93
N GLU A 102 33.62 25.35 -6.31
CA GLU A 102 34.64 26.40 -6.47
C GLU A 102 35.12 26.50 -7.91
N PHE A 103 35.32 25.36 -8.58
CA PHE A 103 35.72 25.31 -9.98
C PHE A 103 34.63 25.87 -10.90
N ALA A 104 33.35 25.57 -10.65
CA ALA A 104 32.23 26.13 -11.40
C ALA A 104 32.16 27.65 -11.25
N LYS A 105 32.34 28.18 -10.03
CA LYS A 105 32.38 29.64 -9.79
C LYS A 105 33.56 30.31 -10.51
N LEU A 106 34.73 29.67 -10.51
CA LEU A 106 35.94 30.22 -11.13
C LEU A 106 35.85 30.29 -12.66
N PHE A 107 35.22 29.30 -13.30
CA PHE A 107 35.13 29.18 -14.76
C PHE A 107 33.75 29.52 -15.34
N GLY A 108 32.80 29.99 -14.51
CA GLY A 108 31.45 30.38 -14.95
C GLY A 108 30.60 29.20 -15.46
N LEU A 109 30.83 27.99 -14.95
CA LEU A 109 30.10 26.79 -15.34
C LEU A 109 28.77 26.68 -14.58
N ASP A 110 27.87 25.81 -15.05
CA ASP A 110 26.56 25.62 -14.44
C ASP A 110 26.66 24.98 -13.03
N LEU A 111 26.48 25.80 -12.00
CA LEU A 111 26.42 25.32 -10.60
C LEU A 111 25.26 24.35 -10.37
N GLN A 112 24.15 24.45 -11.13
CA GLN A 112 23.04 23.52 -10.96
C GLN A 112 23.45 22.08 -11.25
N MET A 113 24.37 21.85 -12.19
CA MET A 113 24.89 20.51 -12.47
C MET A 113 25.62 19.89 -11.27
N VAL A 114 26.30 20.70 -10.44
CA VAL A 114 26.90 20.23 -9.19
C VAL A 114 25.81 19.76 -8.22
N HIS A 115 24.79 20.60 -8.00
CA HIS A 115 23.70 20.28 -7.08
C HIS A 115 22.85 19.10 -7.55
N LYS A 116 22.55 18.99 -8.85
CA LYS A 116 21.85 17.83 -9.44
C LYS A 116 22.64 16.55 -9.26
N THR A 117 23.94 16.56 -9.54
CA THR A 117 24.79 15.38 -9.39
C THR A 117 24.96 14.99 -7.93
N LYS A 118 25.13 15.97 -7.03
CA LYS A 118 25.21 15.76 -5.58
C LYS A 118 23.91 15.17 -5.03
N ALA A 119 22.75 15.68 -5.45
CA ALA A 119 21.45 15.15 -5.05
C ALA A 119 21.28 13.67 -5.44
N ASN A 120 21.65 13.30 -6.68
CA ASN A 120 21.61 11.91 -7.13
C ASN A 120 22.60 11.01 -6.38
N TYR A 121 23.78 11.52 -6.06
CA TYR A 121 24.77 10.80 -5.25
C TYR A 121 24.24 10.53 -3.83
N LEU A 122 23.68 11.55 -3.17
CA LEU A 122 23.08 11.42 -1.83
C LEU A 122 21.91 10.43 -1.83
N MET A 123 21.04 10.49 -2.83
CA MET A 123 19.95 9.52 -2.99
C MET A 123 20.48 8.09 -3.08
N LYS A 124 21.45 7.82 -3.96
CA LYS A 124 22.05 6.49 -4.11
C LYS A 124 22.74 6.00 -2.84
N GLN A 125 23.43 6.90 -2.13
CA GLN A 125 24.10 6.56 -0.88
C GLN A 125 23.07 6.15 0.19
N MET A 126 21.99 6.91 0.34
CA MET A 126 20.91 6.59 1.28
C MET A 126 20.18 5.28 0.94
N THR A 127 20.08 4.92 -0.34
CA THR A 127 19.48 3.63 -0.77
C THR A 127 20.37 2.43 -0.43
N LEU A 128 21.70 2.58 -0.48
CA LEU A 128 22.66 1.50 -0.24
C LEU A 128 22.95 1.27 1.25
N GLU A 129 22.83 2.30 2.07
CA GLU A 129 23.04 2.26 3.52
C GLU A 129 21.76 1.79 4.25
N GLU A 130 21.28 0.58 3.96
CA GLU A 130 20.05 0.02 4.59
C GLU A 130 20.18 -0.21 6.12
N THR A 131 21.40 -0.13 6.68
CA THR A 131 21.66 -0.72 8.02
C THR A 131 22.23 0.15 9.13
N GLU A 132 22.77 1.37 8.95
CA GLU A 132 23.49 2.01 10.09
C GLU A 132 23.27 3.53 10.27
N VAL A 133 22.77 3.88 11.47
CA VAL A 133 22.71 5.20 12.13
C VAL A 133 21.69 6.22 11.56
N SER A 134 20.53 6.32 12.22
CA SER A 134 19.45 7.30 11.91
C SER A 134 19.92 8.77 11.84
N GLU A 135 21.04 9.08 12.49
CA GLU A 135 21.62 10.42 12.54
C GLU A 135 22.32 10.80 11.22
N ASN A 136 22.97 9.84 10.54
CA ASN A 136 23.63 10.07 9.25
C ASN A 136 22.61 10.34 8.13
N VAL A 137 21.51 9.58 8.12
CA VAL A 137 20.38 9.78 7.18
C VAL A 137 19.74 11.15 7.36
N SER A 138 19.62 11.64 8.60
CA SER A 138 19.07 12.98 8.90
C SER A 138 19.96 14.10 8.36
N ILE A 139 21.28 13.95 8.47
CA ILE A 139 22.26 14.91 7.93
C ILE A 139 22.23 14.88 6.40
N GLN A 140 22.30 13.70 5.78
CA GLN A 140 22.21 13.53 4.32
C GLN A 140 20.90 14.09 3.76
N MET A 141 19.78 13.97 4.48
CA MET A 141 18.49 14.52 4.08
C MET A 141 18.46 16.06 4.11
N LYS A 142 19.14 16.69 5.08
CA LYS A 142 19.31 18.15 5.11
C LYS A 142 20.16 18.61 3.94
N GLU A 143 21.29 17.95 3.69
CA GLU A 143 22.16 18.25 2.54
C GLU A 143 21.43 18.06 1.21
N LEU A 144 20.59 17.02 1.08
CA LEU A 144 19.76 16.81 -0.09
C LEU A 144 18.80 17.99 -0.29
N ARG A 145 18.14 18.45 0.77
CA ARG A 145 17.24 19.60 0.71
C ARG A 145 17.97 20.87 0.26
N GLU A 146 19.15 21.14 0.81
CA GLU A 146 19.98 22.28 0.38
C GLU A 146 20.39 22.18 -1.10
N CYS A 147 20.71 20.97 -1.59
CA CYS A 147 20.99 20.76 -3.00
C CYS A 147 19.74 21.07 -3.85
N LEU A 148 18.56 20.59 -3.44
CA LEU A 148 17.32 20.84 -4.16
C LEU A 148 16.96 22.33 -4.13
N ASP A 149 17.13 23.05 -3.02
CA ASP A 149 16.95 24.51 -2.88
C ASP A 149 17.70 25.29 -3.98
N ASN A 150 18.91 24.86 -4.34
CA ASN A 150 19.74 25.49 -5.36
C ASN A 150 19.46 25.05 -6.81
N VAL A 151 18.50 24.14 -7.06
CA VAL A 151 18.11 23.69 -8.40
C VAL A 151 16.83 24.40 -8.87
N THR A 152 16.83 24.98 -10.07
CA THR A 152 15.63 25.63 -10.64
C THR A 152 14.79 24.69 -11.50
N ASP A 153 15.36 23.57 -11.94
CA ASP A 153 14.70 22.58 -12.81
C ASP A 153 13.68 21.72 -12.05
N GLU A 154 12.40 22.05 -12.19
CA GLU A 154 11.30 21.36 -11.51
C GLU A 154 11.09 19.92 -11.98
N ARG A 155 11.40 19.61 -13.25
CA ARG A 155 11.32 18.25 -13.77
C ARG A 155 12.36 17.37 -13.10
N PHE A 156 13.57 17.88 -12.92
CA PHE A 156 14.60 17.18 -12.15
C PHE A 156 14.16 16.95 -10.70
N ILE A 157 13.61 17.96 -10.03
CA ILE A 157 13.17 17.84 -8.63
C ILE A 157 12.06 16.79 -8.49
N ALA A 158 11.11 16.74 -9.43
CA ALA A 158 10.10 15.68 -9.47
C ALA A 158 10.72 14.30 -9.78
N SER A 159 11.75 14.24 -10.64
CA SER A 159 12.44 12.99 -11.00
C SER A 159 13.12 12.31 -9.81
N ILE A 160 13.62 13.09 -8.84
CA ILE A 160 14.22 12.58 -7.59
C ILE A 160 13.24 11.70 -6.79
N CYS A 161 11.93 11.94 -6.91
CA CYS A 161 10.89 11.19 -6.21
C CYS A 161 10.19 10.13 -7.08
N SER A 162 10.60 9.94 -8.33
CA SER A 162 9.90 9.06 -9.27
C SER A 162 9.94 7.59 -8.82
N ASP A 163 11.09 7.18 -8.28
CA ASP A 163 11.26 5.91 -7.58
C ASP A 163 11.48 6.20 -6.09
N VAL A 164 10.62 5.64 -5.24
CA VAL A 164 10.72 5.75 -3.78
C VAL A 164 12.04 5.08 -3.34
N GLY A 165 13.07 5.90 -3.14
CA GLY A 165 14.46 5.44 -2.99
C GLY A 165 15.02 5.50 -1.57
N LEU A 166 14.31 6.06 -0.60
CA LEU A 166 14.81 6.18 0.78
C LEU A 166 14.49 4.94 1.62
N PRO A 167 15.30 4.61 2.64
CA PRO A 167 15.15 3.38 3.42
C PRO A 167 13.94 3.37 4.36
N SER A 168 13.40 4.53 4.73
CA SER A 168 12.23 4.62 5.61
C SER A 168 11.02 5.25 4.92
N LEU A 169 9.82 4.78 5.28
CA LEU A 169 8.57 5.34 4.80
C LEU A 169 8.44 6.83 5.16
N SER A 170 8.80 7.19 6.39
CA SER A 170 8.77 8.56 6.89
C SER A 170 9.70 9.49 6.10
N ALA A 171 10.92 9.04 5.75
CA ALA A 171 11.83 9.83 4.94
C ALA A 171 11.29 10.05 3.52
N ASN A 172 10.72 9.01 2.90
CA ASN A 172 10.06 9.14 1.60
C ASN A 172 8.87 10.12 1.64
N GLN A 173 8.05 10.09 2.70
CA GLN A 173 6.93 11.04 2.87
C GLN A 173 7.42 12.49 3.07
N ILE A 174 8.48 12.70 3.84
CA ILE A 174 9.09 14.02 4.04
C ILE A 174 9.66 14.56 2.72
N LEU A 175 10.33 13.72 1.93
CA LEU A 175 10.87 14.13 0.64
C LEU A 175 9.76 14.47 -0.36
N LEU A 176 8.77 13.58 -0.52
CA LEU A 176 7.66 13.81 -1.45
C LEU A 176 6.86 15.06 -1.08
N SER A 177 6.58 15.27 0.22
CA SER A 177 5.84 16.45 0.66
C SER A 177 6.62 17.74 0.43
N TYR A 178 7.94 17.73 0.62
CA TYR A 178 8.80 18.87 0.28
C TYR A 178 8.78 19.16 -1.22
N VAL A 179 8.99 18.14 -2.07
CA VAL A 179 8.97 18.27 -3.53
C VAL A 179 7.61 18.76 -4.01
N TYR A 180 6.52 18.17 -3.53
CA TYR A 180 5.16 18.57 -3.84
C TYR A 180 4.90 20.04 -3.50
N ASN A 181 5.26 20.49 -2.29
CA ASN A 181 5.06 21.89 -1.88
C ASN A 181 5.84 22.87 -2.77
N ARG A 182 7.07 22.52 -3.16
CA ARG A 182 7.89 23.35 -4.05
C ARG A 182 7.27 23.46 -5.45
N VAL A 183 6.88 22.32 -6.02
CA VAL A 183 6.26 22.21 -7.33
C VAL A 183 4.88 22.91 -7.36
N CYS A 184 4.13 22.87 -6.25
CA CYS A 184 2.86 23.58 -6.09
C CYS A 184 3.02 25.10 -6.04
N ASN A 185 4.07 25.59 -5.39
CA ASN A 185 4.36 27.02 -5.27
C ASN A 185 4.97 27.63 -6.54
N SER A 186 5.33 26.80 -7.52
CA SER A 186 5.76 27.28 -8.83
C SER A 186 4.62 27.94 -9.60
N GLN A 187 4.94 29.03 -10.30
CA GLN A 187 4.03 29.73 -11.21
C GLN A 187 3.98 29.08 -12.61
N ASP A 188 4.77 28.05 -12.88
CA ASP A 188 4.80 27.40 -14.19
C ASP A 188 3.53 26.56 -14.45
N LEU A 189 2.83 26.87 -15.55
CA LEU A 189 1.60 26.19 -15.99
C LEU A 189 1.87 24.77 -16.54
N ASN A 190 3.11 24.49 -16.95
CA ASN A 190 3.54 23.20 -17.53
C ASN A 190 3.83 22.10 -16.49
N VAL A 191 3.43 22.33 -15.24
CA VAL A 191 3.79 21.49 -14.08
C VAL A 191 2.59 20.65 -13.61
N THR A 192 1.42 20.85 -14.21
CA THR A 192 0.18 20.16 -13.83
C THR A 192 0.32 18.62 -13.88
N ASP A 193 0.95 18.09 -14.93
CA ASP A 193 1.20 16.64 -15.06
C ASP A 193 2.12 16.12 -13.95
N LEU A 194 3.15 16.89 -13.59
CA LEU A 194 4.06 16.55 -12.49
C LEU A 194 3.34 16.55 -11.15
N LYS A 195 2.43 17.52 -10.92
CA LYS A 195 1.61 17.58 -9.70
C LYS A 195 0.72 16.34 -9.58
N ILE A 196 0.09 15.91 -10.68
CA ILE A 196 -0.74 14.70 -10.70
C ILE A 196 0.10 13.45 -10.39
N GLN A 197 1.28 13.32 -11.00
CA GLN A 197 2.19 12.19 -10.73
C GLN A 197 2.63 12.15 -9.26
N LEU A 198 3.02 13.29 -8.68
CA LEU A 198 3.42 13.38 -7.28
C LEU A 198 2.26 13.03 -6.34
N LEU A 199 1.05 13.52 -6.62
CA LEU A 199 -0.15 13.17 -5.85
C LEU A 199 -0.47 11.68 -5.91
N ALA A 200 -0.33 11.06 -7.09
CA ALA A 200 -0.50 9.61 -7.24
C ALA A 200 0.51 8.85 -6.37
N LYS A 201 1.80 9.24 -6.40
CA LYS A 201 2.84 8.63 -5.55
C LYS A 201 2.58 8.83 -4.05
N MET A 202 2.12 10.01 -3.63
CA MET A 202 1.69 10.25 -2.25
C MET A 202 0.51 9.34 -1.87
N LYS A 203 -0.46 9.17 -2.78
CA LYS A 203 -1.60 8.27 -2.59
C LYS A 203 -1.12 6.83 -2.41
N GLU A 204 -0.20 6.35 -3.24
CA GLU A 204 0.39 5.00 -3.17
C GLU A 204 1.12 4.78 -1.83
N LEU A 205 2.03 5.69 -1.45
CA LEU A 205 2.78 5.60 -0.18
C LEU A 205 1.87 5.55 1.04
N LYS A 206 0.84 6.39 1.06
CA LYS A 206 -0.12 6.41 2.17
C LYS A 206 -1.01 5.17 2.18
N THR A 207 -1.31 4.60 1.02
CA THR A 207 -2.05 3.33 0.93
C THR A 207 -1.21 2.18 1.45
N PHE A 208 0.08 2.13 1.10
CA PHE A 208 1.02 1.15 1.67
C PHE A 208 1.09 1.25 3.20
N GLU A 209 1.19 2.47 3.75
CA GLU A 209 1.18 2.70 5.20
C GLU A 209 -0.08 2.12 5.86
N LEU A 210 -1.25 2.35 5.27
CA LEU A 210 -2.53 1.88 5.80
C LEU A 210 -2.68 0.36 5.70
N VAL A 211 -2.09 -0.26 4.67
CA VAL A 211 -2.21 -1.70 4.40
C VAL A 211 -1.21 -2.52 5.20
N HIS A 212 0.06 -2.12 5.19
CA HIS A 212 1.16 -2.89 5.76
C HIS A 212 1.69 -2.32 7.09
N GLY A 213 1.39 -1.06 7.40
CA GLY A 213 1.93 -0.34 8.55
C GLY A 213 3.31 0.27 8.28
N GLU A 214 3.63 1.34 9.01
CA GLU A 214 4.87 2.11 8.83
C GLU A 214 6.13 1.28 9.04
N HIS A 215 6.15 0.39 10.04
CA HIS A 215 7.31 -0.42 10.40
C HIS A 215 7.61 -1.56 9.42
N CYS A 216 6.70 -1.85 8.49
CA CYS A 216 6.88 -2.94 7.53
C CYS A 216 7.50 -2.50 6.21
N PHE A 217 7.85 -1.22 6.07
CA PHE A 217 8.43 -0.70 4.83
C PHE A 217 9.81 -1.30 4.56
N SER A 218 9.95 -1.90 3.38
CA SER A 218 11.23 -2.24 2.76
C SER A 218 11.11 -1.99 1.26
N GLN A 219 12.22 -1.73 0.58
CA GLN A 219 12.18 -1.51 -0.87
C GLN A 219 11.59 -2.71 -1.62
N ASP A 220 11.94 -3.93 -1.23
CA ASP A 220 11.38 -5.14 -1.82
C ASP A 220 9.86 -5.24 -1.66
N LYS A 221 9.33 -4.93 -0.47
CA LYS A 221 7.88 -4.96 -0.22
C LYS A 221 7.17 -3.84 -0.96
N TRP A 222 7.79 -2.68 -1.08
CA TRP A 222 7.29 -1.57 -1.87
C TRP A 222 7.23 -1.91 -3.36
N HIS A 223 8.30 -2.48 -3.92
CA HIS A 223 8.32 -2.98 -5.30
C HIS A 223 7.27 -4.08 -5.50
N SER A 224 7.15 -5.01 -4.55
CA SER A 224 6.11 -6.04 -4.58
C SER A 224 4.69 -5.49 -4.42
N PHE A 225 4.49 -4.29 -3.87
CA PHE A 225 3.19 -3.63 -3.78
C PHE A 225 2.81 -2.92 -5.09
N LEU A 226 3.80 -2.41 -5.83
CA LEU A 226 3.59 -1.73 -7.11
C LEU A 226 3.34 -2.68 -8.29
N GLN A 227 3.65 -3.97 -8.15
CA GLN A 227 3.51 -4.98 -9.20
C GLN A 227 2.11 -5.62 -9.35
N PRO A 228 1.45 -6.10 -8.28
CA PRO A 228 0.14 -6.75 -8.39
C PRO A 228 -0.95 -5.75 -8.73
N THR A 229 -2.04 -6.23 -9.34
CA THR A 229 -3.24 -5.38 -9.46
C THR A 229 -3.81 -5.10 -8.08
N VAL A 230 -4.48 -3.95 -7.92
CA VAL A 230 -5.14 -3.58 -6.66
C VAL A 230 -6.07 -4.69 -6.17
N VAL A 231 -6.71 -5.42 -7.10
CA VAL A 231 -7.63 -6.52 -6.76
C VAL A 231 -6.90 -7.74 -6.19
N GLU A 232 -5.70 -8.07 -6.69
CA GLU A 232 -4.88 -9.16 -6.15
C GLU A 232 -4.44 -8.88 -4.71
N GLU A 233 -3.98 -7.66 -4.44
CA GLU A 233 -3.60 -7.27 -3.08
C GLU A 233 -4.84 -7.22 -2.16
N LEU A 234 -5.99 -6.74 -2.66
CA LEU A 234 -7.26 -6.81 -1.92
C LEU A 234 -7.60 -8.25 -1.51
N MET A 235 -7.55 -9.21 -2.44
CA MET A 235 -7.85 -10.61 -2.15
C MET A 235 -6.89 -11.20 -1.11
N LYS A 236 -5.60 -10.85 -1.17
CA LYS A 236 -4.60 -11.29 -0.19
C LYS A 236 -4.89 -10.74 1.20
N ILE A 237 -5.24 -9.46 1.31
CA ILE A 237 -5.64 -8.82 2.57
C ILE A 237 -6.92 -9.46 3.13
N LEU A 238 -7.92 -9.72 2.28
CA LEU A 238 -9.18 -10.35 2.69
C LEU A 238 -8.96 -11.78 3.20
N LYS A 239 -8.13 -12.57 2.52
CA LYS A 239 -7.76 -13.93 2.97
C LYS A 239 -7.05 -13.92 4.33
N ALA A 240 -6.29 -12.86 4.62
CA ALA A 240 -5.66 -12.65 5.93
C ALA A 240 -6.62 -12.10 7.00
N SER A 241 -7.92 -11.93 6.71
CA SER A 241 -8.94 -11.34 7.60
C SER A 241 -8.63 -9.90 8.04
N MET A 242 -7.79 -9.17 7.30
CA MET A 242 -7.39 -7.81 7.62
C MET A 242 -8.38 -6.77 7.04
N LEU A 243 -9.57 -6.67 7.65
CA LEU A 243 -10.66 -5.88 7.08
C LEU A 243 -10.47 -4.35 7.09
N ALA A 244 -9.75 -3.80 8.08
CA ALA A 244 -9.47 -2.37 8.12
C ALA A 244 -8.51 -1.92 6.98
N PRO A 245 -7.38 -2.60 6.74
CA PRO A 245 -6.58 -2.45 5.52
C PRO A 245 -7.38 -2.60 4.23
N ALA A 246 -8.26 -3.61 4.15
CA ALA A 246 -9.10 -3.83 2.97
C ALA A 246 -10.06 -2.65 2.73
N MET A 247 -10.65 -2.10 3.79
CA MET A 247 -11.50 -0.90 3.72
C MET A 247 -10.74 0.29 3.15
N ALA A 248 -9.55 0.56 3.68
CA ALA A 248 -8.71 1.66 3.23
C ALA A 248 -8.34 1.54 1.75
N LEU A 249 -7.95 0.33 1.32
CA LEU A 249 -7.60 0.04 -0.07
C LEU A 249 -8.80 0.26 -1.01
N CYS A 250 -9.96 -0.33 -0.68
CA CYS A 250 -11.16 -0.21 -1.50
C CYS A 250 -11.65 1.23 -1.63
N LEU A 251 -11.66 2.01 -0.55
CA LEU A 251 -12.13 3.39 -0.59
C LEU A 251 -11.21 4.30 -1.41
N ARG A 252 -9.90 4.03 -1.42
CA ARG A 252 -8.90 4.84 -2.14
C ARG A 252 -8.78 4.46 -3.62
N HIS A 253 -8.92 3.19 -3.95
CA HIS A 253 -8.74 2.64 -5.30
C HIS A 253 -10.05 2.13 -5.91
N LYS A 254 -11.18 2.69 -5.47
CA LYS A 254 -12.52 2.29 -5.91
C LYS A 254 -12.67 2.28 -7.44
N GLU A 255 -12.21 3.32 -8.12
CA GLU A 255 -12.34 3.46 -9.58
C GLU A 255 -11.51 2.41 -10.32
N GLU A 256 -10.28 2.16 -9.86
CA GLU A 256 -9.38 1.14 -10.41
C GLU A 256 -9.98 -0.26 -10.24
N ILE A 257 -10.52 -0.55 -9.05
CA ILE A 257 -11.21 -1.81 -8.75
C ILE A 257 -12.44 -2.00 -9.62
N LEU A 258 -13.27 -0.95 -9.81
CA LEU A 258 -14.46 -1.00 -10.64
C LEU A 258 -14.13 -1.15 -12.14
N GLY A 259 -13.02 -0.57 -12.60
CA GLY A 259 -12.56 -0.67 -13.98
C GLY A 259 -12.23 -2.11 -14.41
N GLU A 260 -11.72 -2.93 -13.48
CA GLU A 260 -11.39 -4.34 -13.72
C GLU A 260 -12.51 -5.31 -13.31
N MET A 261 -13.60 -4.82 -12.73
CA MET A 261 -14.61 -5.65 -12.08
C MET A 261 -15.53 -6.37 -13.07
N ASP A 262 -15.48 -7.69 -13.06
CA ASP A 262 -16.49 -8.55 -13.67
C ASP A 262 -17.18 -9.46 -12.63
N LEU A 263 -18.21 -10.20 -13.03
CA LEU A 263 -18.97 -11.07 -12.12
C LEU A 263 -18.11 -12.21 -11.54
N LYS A 264 -17.09 -12.68 -12.27
CA LYS A 264 -16.23 -13.78 -11.82
C LYS A 264 -15.25 -13.30 -10.75
N LEU A 265 -14.61 -12.16 -10.98
CA LEU A 265 -13.70 -11.51 -10.07
C LEU A 265 -14.43 -11.05 -8.81
N PHE A 266 -15.63 -10.49 -8.96
CA PHE A 266 -16.47 -10.12 -7.82
C PHE A 266 -16.78 -11.34 -6.94
N LYS A 267 -17.15 -12.48 -7.55
CA LYS A 267 -17.33 -13.73 -6.81
C LYS A 267 -16.05 -14.17 -6.09
N LEU A 268 -14.89 -14.07 -6.74
CA LEU A 268 -13.60 -14.42 -6.14
C LEU A 268 -13.24 -13.51 -4.94
N ILE A 269 -13.60 -12.23 -4.99
CA ILE A 269 -13.45 -11.29 -3.87
C ILE A 269 -14.33 -11.73 -2.69
N LEU A 270 -15.60 -12.07 -2.94
CA LEU A 270 -16.52 -12.55 -1.90
C LEU A 270 -16.04 -13.88 -1.27
N ASP A 271 -15.54 -14.80 -2.10
CA ASP A 271 -15.02 -16.10 -1.67
C ASP A 271 -13.68 -15.98 -0.93
N SER A 272 -12.96 -14.87 -1.12
CA SER A 272 -11.70 -14.59 -0.41
C SER A 272 -11.92 -14.17 1.04
N ILE A 273 -13.15 -13.87 1.46
CA ILE A 273 -13.49 -13.48 2.84
C ILE A 273 -13.73 -14.75 3.66
N PRO A 274 -12.87 -15.06 4.66
CA PRO A 274 -13.02 -16.28 5.45
C PRO A 274 -14.36 -16.33 6.19
N THR A 275 -14.91 -17.54 6.36
CA THR A 275 -16.22 -17.75 7.01
C THR A 275 -16.20 -17.55 8.53
N ASP A 276 -15.01 -17.57 9.13
CA ASP A 276 -14.72 -17.45 10.57
C ASP A 276 -14.45 -16.01 11.04
N VAL A 277 -14.54 -15.02 10.13
CA VAL A 277 -14.37 -13.62 10.50
C VAL A 277 -15.49 -13.17 11.44
N CYS A 278 -15.08 -12.58 12.57
CA CYS A 278 -15.97 -12.04 13.60
C CYS A 278 -17.02 -11.08 13.00
N PRO A 279 -18.32 -11.25 13.30
CA PRO A 279 -19.39 -10.38 12.83
C PRO A 279 -19.14 -8.90 13.15
N ALA A 280 -18.61 -8.60 14.33
CA ALA A 280 -18.34 -7.23 14.77
C ALA A 280 -17.33 -6.49 13.87
N SER A 281 -16.40 -7.21 13.25
CA SER A 281 -15.38 -6.64 12.36
C SER A 281 -15.83 -6.59 10.91
N ILE A 282 -16.63 -7.56 10.47
CA ILE A 282 -17.11 -7.63 9.08
C ILE A 282 -18.25 -6.67 8.80
N ILE A 283 -19.14 -6.44 9.78
CA ILE A 283 -20.32 -5.58 9.61
C ILE A 283 -19.94 -4.16 9.16
N PRO A 284 -18.97 -3.45 9.78
CA PRO A 284 -18.53 -2.13 9.31
C PRO A 284 -18.00 -2.17 7.87
N TRP A 285 -17.20 -3.19 7.53
CA TRP A 285 -16.67 -3.35 6.17
C TRP A 285 -17.78 -3.56 5.14
N LEU A 286 -18.79 -4.39 5.44
CA LEU A 286 -19.93 -4.59 4.56
C LEU A 286 -20.75 -3.30 4.40
N ARG A 287 -21.07 -2.64 5.51
CA ARG A 287 -21.88 -1.42 5.53
C ARG A 287 -21.22 -0.26 4.77
N ASP A 288 -19.93 -0.04 5.00
CA ASP A 288 -19.25 1.18 4.56
C ASP A 288 -18.55 1.00 3.20
N VAL A 289 -18.27 -0.23 2.78
CA VAL A 289 -17.52 -0.53 1.55
C VAL A 289 -18.34 -1.39 0.59
N LEU A 290 -18.66 -2.63 0.97
CA LEU A 290 -19.20 -3.60 0.01
C LEU A 290 -20.61 -3.23 -0.46
N PHE A 291 -21.51 -2.87 0.46
CA PHE A 291 -22.89 -2.53 0.11
C PHE A 291 -22.97 -1.27 -0.76
N PRO A 292 -22.29 -0.14 -0.43
CA PRO A 292 -22.25 1.02 -1.32
C PRO A 292 -21.65 0.68 -2.69
N LEU A 293 -20.57 -0.10 -2.73
CA LEU A 293 -19.90 -0.49 -3.98
C LEU A 293 -20.86 -1.24 -4.92
N VAL A 294 -21.60 -2.23 -4.39
CA VAL A 294 -22.50 -3.04 -5.22
C VAL A 294 -23.80 -2.31 -5.55
N PHE A 295 -24.44 -1.67 -4.57
CA PHE A 295 -25.75 -1.07 -4.80
C PHE A 295 -25.71 0.22 -5.61
N ARG A 296 -24.64 1.01 -5.49
CA ARG A 296 -24.48 2.26 -6.25
C ARG A 296 -23.66 2.07 -7.52
N ASP A 297 -22.53 1.37 -7.43
CA ASP A 297 -21.50 1.43 -8.46
C ASP A 297 -21.42 0.16 -9.33
N TYR A 298 -21.87 -0.99 -8.82
CA TYR A 298 -21.83 -2.28 -9.53
C TYR A 298 -23.13 -3.10 -9.36
N PRO A 299 -24.26 -2.65 -9.91
CA PRO A 299 -25.57 -3.28 -9.69
C PRO A 299 -25.67 -4.71 -10.23
N GLY A 300 -24.84 -5.11 -11.19
CA GLY A 300 -24.77 -6.50 -11.68
C GLY A 300 -24.39 -7.51 -10.60
N GLY A 301 -23.69 -7.07 -9.55
CA GLY A 301 -23.27 -7.92 -8.42
C GLY A 301 -24.34 -8.18 -7.37
N LYS A 302 -25.51 -7.51 -7.43
CA LYS A 302 -26.56 -7.58 -6.38
C LYS A 302 -26.98 -8.99 -6.02
N LYS A 303 -27.23 -9.84 -7.03
CA LYS A 303 -27.67 -11.23 -6.82
C LYS A 303 -26.61 -12.05 -6.10
N LEU A 304 -25.36 -12.01 -6.59
CA LEU A 304 -24.24 -12.71 -5.96
C LEU A 304 -24.01 -12.23 -4.52
N LEU A 305 -24.14 -10.94 -4.27
CA LEU A 305 -24.03 -10.38 -2.93
C LEU A 305 -25.14 -10.91 -2.01
N ALA A 306 -26.39 -10.93 -2.48
CA ALA A 306 -27.52 -11.40 -1.69
C ALA A 306 -27.42 -12.89 -1.35
N ASP A 307 -27.04 -13.72 -2.34
CA ASP A 307 -26.80 -15.16 -2.14
C ASP A 307 -25.69 -15.37 -1.08
N TRP A 308 -24.58 -14.64 -1.22
CA TRP A 308 -23.45 -14.70 -0.28
C TRP A 308 -23.83 -14.24 1.13
N VAL A 309 -24.60 -13.16 1.27
CA VAL A 309 -25.10 -12.70 2.59
C VAL A 309 -26.02 -13.75 3.20
N GLY A 310 -26.93 -14.33 2.43
CA GLY A 310 -27.82 -15.39 2.89
C GLY A 310 -27.06 -16.61 3.41
N ASP A 311 -26.07 -17.08 2.67
CA ASP A 311 -25.22 -18.20 3.09
C ASP A 311 -24.40 -17.87 4.33
N ARG A 312 -23.89 -16.63 4.41
CA ARG A 312 -23.14 -16.18 5.58
C ARG A 312 -24.01 -16.12 6.84
N VAL A 313 -25.23 -15.61 6.73
CA VAL A 313 -26.20 -15.58 7.84
C VAL A 313 -26.54 -17.00 8.30
N ARG A 314 -26.77 -17.94 7.38
CA ARG A 314 -27.02 -19.36 7.75
C ARG A 314 -25.81 -19.98 8.48
N ASN A 315 -24.60 -19.67 8.04
CA ASN A 315 -23.37 -20.16 8.68
C ASN A 315 -23.15 -19.61 10.10
N MET A 316 -23.72 -18.45 10.44
CA MET A 316 -23.62 -17.88 11.78
C MET A 316 -24.29 -18.73 12.86
N GLU A 317 -25.29 -19.55 12.50
CA GLU A 317 -25.93 -20.50 13.44
C GLU A 317 -24.91 -21.46 14.07
N ILE A 318 -23.96 -21.93 13.27
CA ILE A 318 -22.96 -22.91 13.70
C ILE A 318 -21.81 -22.22 14.41
N ARG A 319 -21.38 -21.05 13.93
CA ARG A 319 -20.16 -20.35 14.37
C ARG A 319 -20.39 -19.48 15.61
N ASP A 320 -21.53 -18.80 15.70
CA ASP A 320 -21.81 -17.75 16.70
C ASP A 320 -23.02 -18.09 17.59
N LYS A 321 -23.04 -19.30 18.15
CA LYS A 321 -24.17 -19.83 18.95
C LYS A 321 -24.60 -18.90 20.10
N ASN A 322 -23.67 -18.13 20.66
CA ASN A 322 -23.94 -17.24 21.80
C ASN A 322 -24.81 -16.05 21.41
N SER A 323 -24.57 -15.48 20.22
CA SER A 323 -25.29 -14.29 19.72
C SER A 323 -26.40 -14.65 18.73
N TRP A 324 -26.50 -15.93 18.34
CA TRP A 324 -27.54 -16.43 17.46
C TRP A 324 -28.93 -16.37 18.11
N PRO A 325 -29.99 -15.97 17.39
CA PRO A 325 -30.04 -15.50 15.98
C PRO A 325 -29.87 -13.98 15.80
N GLY A 326 -29.59 -13.23 16.86
CA GLY A 326 -29.53 -11.76 16.84
C GLY A 326 -28.50 -11.20 15.85
N ASN A 327 -27.30 -11.76 15.81
CA ASN A 327 -26.26 -11.36 14.85
C ASN A 327 -26.68 -11.51 13.37
N GLY A 328 -27.44 -12.56 13.03
CA GLY A 328 -28.00 -12.74 11.69
C GLY A 328 -29.06 -11.70 11.34
N ILE A 329 -29.92 -11.37 12.31
CA ILE A 329 -30.93 -10.30 12.17
C ILE A 329 -30.24 -8.95 11.93
N ASP A 330 -29.23 -8.62 12.73
CA ASP A 330 -28.50 -7.36 12.62
C ASP A 330 -27.86 -7.22 11.23
N LEU A 331 -27.21 -8.26 10.72
CA LEU A 331 -26.60 -8.25 9.40
C LEU A 331 -27.63 -8.03 8.28
N LEU A 332 -28.77 -8.75 8.32
CA LEU A 332 -29.84 -8.59 7.33
C LEU A 332 -30.47 -7.19 7.40
N GLN A 333 -30.69 -6.64 8.60
CA GLN A 333 -31.21 -5.29 8.75
C GLN A 333 -30.26 -4.24 8.15
N ILE A 334 -28.95 -4.40 8.33
CA ILE A 334 -27.95 -3.51 7.72
C ILE A 334 -27.96 -3.65 6.19
N PHE A 335 -28.08 -4.88 5.68
CA PHE A 335 -28.22 -5.13 4.24
C PHE A 335 -29.45 -4.40 3.66
N PHE A 336 -30.63 -4.56 4.27
CA PHE A 336 -31.86 -3.91 3.79
C PHE A 336 -31.80 -2.38 3.92
N SER A 337 -31.22 -1.88 5.02
CA SER A 337 -31.03 -0.44 5.21
C SER A 337 -30.13 0.15 4.12
N ALA A 338 -29.01 -0.50 3.81
CA ALA A 338 -28.11 -0.08 2.74
C ALA A 338 -28.78 -0.19 1.36
N TYR A 339 -29.50 -1.29 1.10
CA TYR A 339 -30.26 -1.47 -0.13
C TYR A 339 -31.26 -0.33 -0.34
N GLN A 340 -32.09 -0.01 0.67
CA GLN A 340 -33.09 1.06 0.58
C GLN A 340 -32.44 2.44 0.41
N THR A 341 -31.34 2.69 1.11
CA THR A 341 -30.62 3.97 1.02
C THR A 341 -30.08 4.21 -0.38
N HIS A 342 -29.55 3.18 -1.04
CA HIS A 342 -28.88 3.29 -2.33
C HIS A 342 -29.80 3.06 -3.53
N THR A 343 -30.97 2.43 -3.37
CA THR A 343 -31.95 2.25 -4.45
C THR A 343 -33.01 3.36 -4.55
N ARG A 344 -33.32 4.06 -3.45
CA ARG A 344 -34.23 5.23 -3.48
C ARG A 344 -33.67 6.41 -4.28
N ILE A 345 -32.35 6.43 -4.52
CA ILE A 345 -31.67 7.42 -5.35
C ILE A 345 -31.71 6.93 -6.82
N GLY A 346 -32.90 6.88 -7.42
CA GLY A 346 -33.04 6.99 -8.88
C GLY A 346 -33.33 5.76 -9.74
N GLN A 347 -33.79 4.61 -9.22
CA GLN A 347 -34.20 3.47 -10.09
C GLN A 347 -35.55 2.83 -9.70
N VAL A 348 -36.37 2.56 -10.70
CA VAL A 348 -37.55 1.68 -10.63
C VAL A 348 -37.04 0.25 -10.39
N CYS A 349 -37.46 -0.40 -9.29
CA CYS A 349 -37.09 -1.79 -9.00
C CYS A 349 -37.43 -2.70 -10.19
N ALA A 350 -36.42 -3.36 -10.75
CA ALA A 350 -36.62 -4.44 -11.70
C ALA A 350 -37.26 -5.65 -10.99
N THR A 351 -38.03 -6.47 -11.72
CA THR A 351 -38.71 -7.66 -11.19
C THR A 351 -37.73 -8.69 -10.58
N GLU A 352 -36.49 -8.74 -11.06
CA GLU A 352 -35.44 -9.63 -10.55
C GLU A 352 -34.95 -9.24 -9.15
N ASP A 353 -34.95 -7.94 -8.82
CA ASP A 353 -34.59 -7.46 -7.48
C ASP A 353 -35.63 -7.92 -6.44
N SER A 354 -36.91 -8.03 -6.81
CA SER A 354 -37.99 -8.49 -5.92
C SER A 354 -37.74 -9.91 -5.41
N GLN A 355 -37.47 -10.86 -6.30
CA GLN A 355 -37.31 -12.27 -5.91
C GLN A 355 -36.10 -12.49 -4.98
N ILE A 356 -35.02 -11.74 -5.21
CA ILE A 356 -33.81 -11.79 -4.39
C ILE A 356 -34.12 -11.28 -2.97
N LEU A 357 -34.80 -10.13 -2.88
CA LEU A 357 -35.17 -9.53 -1.60
C LEU A 357 -36.18 -10.40 -0.84
N ASP A 358 -37.18 -10.96 -1.54
CA ASP A 358 -38.19 -11.83 -0.94
C ASP A 358 -37.55 -13.01 -0.18
N SER A 359 -36.47 -13.59 -0.74
CA SER A 359 -35.75 -14.69 -0.11
C SER A 359 -35.05 -14.28 1.19
N LEU A 360 -34.44 -13.10 1.23
CA LEU A 360 -33.77 -12.57 2.41
C LEU A 360 -34.77 -12.01 3.44
N GLU A 361 -35.91 -11.48 3.00
CA GLU A 361 -37.00 -11.02 3.87
C GLU A 361 -37.64 -12.22 4.57
N THR A 362 -37.85 -13.31 3.85
CA THR A 362 -38.30 -14.58 4.42
C THR A 362 -37.31 -15.07 5.49
N LEU A 363 -36.01 -15.04 5.19
CA LEU A 363 -34.98 -15.42 6.16
C LEU A 363 -34.98 -14.50 7.40
N LEU A 364 -35.11 -13.19 7.20
CA LEU A 364 -35.21 -12.23 8.31
C LEU A 364 -36.44 -12.51 9.19
N GLY A 365 -37.60 -12.77 8.58
CA GLY A 365 -38.81 -13.17 9.27
C GLY A 365 -38.62 -14.44 10.09
N GLN A 366 -37.96 -15.45 9.51
CA GLN A 366 -37.66 -16.71 10.20
C GLN A 366 -36.74 -16.49 11.41
N LEU A 367 -35.70 -15.67 11.28
CA LEU A 367 -34.79 -15.38 12.39
C LEU A 367 -35.46 -14.58 13.51
N MET A 368 -36.33 -13.62 13.17
CA MET A 368 -37.13 -12.89 14.16
C MET A 368 -38.09 -13.82 14.91
N GLY A 369 -38.74 -14.76 14.21
CA GLY A 369 -39.57 -15.80 14.80
C GLY A 369 -38.76 -16.71 15.73
N LEU A 370 -37.58 -17.14 15.29
CA LEU A 370 -36.66 -17.97 16.07
C LEU A 370 -36.20 -17.25 17.35
N ARG A 371 -35.88 -15.95 17.26
CA ARG A 371 -35.52 -15.10 18.41
C ARG A 371 -36.68 -15.01 19.40
N ASN A 372 -37.88 -14.74 18.90
CA ASN A 372 -39.07 -14.65 19.74
C ASN A 372 -39.29 -15.96 20.51
N ILE A 373 -39.13 -17.11 19.84
CA ILE A 373 -39.28 -18.42 20.49
C ILE A 373 -38.24 -18.66 21.59
N LYS A 374 -36.99 -18.28 21.32
CA LYS A 374 -35.89 -18.38 22.28
C LYS A 374 -36.08 -17.46 23.48
N ASP A 375 -36.40 -16.19 23.24
CA ASP A 375 -36.45 -15.16 24.26
C ASP A 375 -37.72 -15.26 25.13
N MET A 376 -38.89 -15.49 24.51
CA MET A 376 -40.18 -15.51 25.21
C MET A 376 -40.52 -16.87 25.82
N TYR A 377 -40.16 -17.97 25.15
CA TYR A 377 -40.57 -19.32 25.56
C TYR A 377 -39.38 -20.23 25.93
N GLN A 378 -38.15 -19.69 25.94
CA GLN A 378 -36.93 -20.41 26.31
C GLN A 378 -36.68 -21.69 25.50
N CYS A 379 -37.21 -21.77 24.27
CA CYS A 379 -37.05 -22.93 23.40
C CYS A 379 -36.01 -22.62 22.31
N SER A 380 -34.93 -23.41 22.26
CA SER A 380 -33.79 -23.18 21.35
C SER A 380 -33.85 -24.09 20.12
N LEU A 381 -34.48 -23.68 19.04
CA LEU A 381 -34.55 -24.45 17.78
C LEU A 381 -33.36 -24.11 16.87
N SER A 382 -33.03 -25.03 15.95
CA SER A 382 -32.21 -24.64 14.81
C SER A 382 -33.08 -23.92 13.76
N LEU A 383 -32.45 -23.15 12.86
CA LEU A 383 -33.15 -22.52 11.74
C LEU A 383 -33.79 -23.58 10.84
N GLN A 384 -33.07 -24.67 10.58
CA GLN A 384 -33.59 -25.77 9.77
C GLN A 384 -34.84 -26.38 10.42
N ASP A 385 -34.80 -26.70 11.72
CA ASP A 385 -35.97 -27.24 12.43
C ASP A 385 -37.12 -26.24 12.35
N TYR A 386 -36.88 -24.98 12.70
CA TYR A 386 -37.91 -23.94 12.68
C TYR A 386 -38.61 -23.81 11.32
N THR A 387 -37.88 -23.93 10.21
CA THR A 387 -38.49 -23.86 8.86
C THR A 387 -39.35 -25.07 8.50
N GLN A 388 -39.13 -26.22 9.12
CA GLN A 388 -39.89 -27.45 8.90
C GLN A 388 -41.07 -27.60 9.87
N GLU A 389 -41.01 -26.92 11.00
CA GLU A 389 -42.00 -27.01 12.05
C GLU A 389 -43.22 -26.11 11.79
N THR A 390 -44.40 -26.62 12.12
CA THR A 390 -45.66 -25.86 12.19
C THR A 390 -45.81 -25.23 13.58
N VAL A 391 -46.71 -24.26 13.72
CA VAL A 391 -47.03 -23.65 15.03
C VAL A 391 -47.39 -24.73 16.08
N THR A 392 -48.18 -25.73 15.69
CA THR A 392 -48.56 -26.84 16.58
C THR A 392 -47.36 -27.72 16.95
N SER A 393 -46.50 -28.05 15.98
CA SER A 393 -45.38 -28.95 16.22
C SER A 393 -44.23 -28.27 16.97
N ILE A 394 -44.07 -26.94 16.89
CA ILE A 394 -43.19 -26.17 17.79
C ILE A 394 -43.62 -26.37 19.26
N ALA A 395 -44.92 -26.33 19.54
CA ALA A 395 -45.42 -26.58 20.90
C ALA A 395 -45.15 -28.03 21.35
N PHE A 396 -45.19 -29.00 20.43
CA PHE A 396 -44.77 -30.38 20.72
C PHE A 396 -43.28 -30.47 21.02
N VAL A 397 -42.43 -29.70 20.32
CA VAL A 397 -41.00 -29.63 20.60
C VAL A 397 -40.72 -29.03 21.99
N MET A 398 -41.48 -28.02 22.41
CA MET A 398 -41.38 -27.47 23.78
C MET A 398 -41.66 -28.55 24.84
N LEU A 399 -42.69 -29.39 24.63
CA LEU A 399 -43.04 -30.49 25.52
C LEU A 399 -42.03 -31.64 25.49
N ASN A 400 -41.45 -31.95 24.32
CA ASN A 400 -40.46 -33.02 24.17
C ASN A 400 -39.10 -32.69 24.79
N ARG A 401 -38.78 -31.41 24.96
CA ARG A 401 -37.50 -30.94 25.49
C ARG A 401 -37.45 -30.88 27.02
N VAL A 402 -38.55 -31.24 27.69
CA VAL A 402 -38.60 -31.26 29.15
C VAL A 402 -37.76 -32.43 29.67
N ALA A 403 -36.63 -32.11 30.31
CA ALA A 403 -35.63 -33.09 30.73
C ALA A 403 -36.11 -34.06 31.83
N ALA A 404 -37.15 -33.68 32.59
CA ALA A 404 -37.66 -34.47 33.70
C ALA A 404 -39.17 -34.27 33.88
N ILE A 405 -39.88 -35.32 34.28
CA ILE A 405 -41.35 -35.33 34.31
C ILE A 405 -41.92 -34.32 35.31
N GLU A 406 -41.19 -34.06 36.40
CA GLU A 406 -41.51 -33.07 37.42
C GLU A 406 -41.46 -31.61 36.90
N LEU A 407 -40.78 -31.35 35.78
CA LEU A 407 -40.71 -30.03 35.16
C LEU A 407 -41.85 -29.76 34.17
N VAL A 408 -42.59 -30.80 33.78
CA VAL A 408 -43.69 -30.69 32.79
C VAL A 408 -44.74 -29.67 33.23
N PRO A 409 -45.27 -29.67 34.48
CA PRO A 409 -46.27 -28.68 34.88
C PRO A 409 -45.75 -27.23 34.76
N ARG A 410 -44.48 -27.02 35.10
CA ARG A 410 -43.85 -25.69 35.03
C ARG A 410 -43.64 -25.23 33.59
N VAL A 411 -43.26 -26.13 32.69
CA VAL A 411 -43.08 -25.83 31.25
C VAL A 411 -44.43 -25.58 30.58
N VAL A 412 -45.46 -26.35 30.93
CA VAL A 412 -46.82 -26.11 30.44
C VAL A 412 -47.31 -24.73 30.83
N GLU A 413 -47.18 -24.34 32.11
CA GLU A 413 -47.70 -23.04 32.58
C GLU A 413 -46.87 -21.84 32.08
N ASN A 414 -45.54 -21.96 32.02
CA ASN A 414 -44.66 -20.81 31.74
C ASN A 414 -44.24 -20.68 30.26
N GLN A 415 -44.33 -21.74 29.45
CA GLN A 415 -43.86 -21.74 28.07
C GLN A 415 -44.98 -22.10 27.09
N VAL A 416 -45.62 -23.27 27.27
CA VAL A 416 -46.59 -23.81 26.30
C VAL A 416 -47.91 -23.05 26.31
N LYS A 417 -48.46 -22.75 27.50
CA LYS A 417 -49.71 -22.00 27.64
C LYS A 417 -49.59 -20.56 27.09
N PRO A 418 -48.55 -19.78 27.45
CA PRO A 418 -48.30 -18.50 26.80
C PRO A 418 -48.16 -18.64 25.28
N TYR A 419 -47.41 -19.63 24.78
CA TYR A 419 -47.26 -19.83 23.34
C TYR A 419 -48.60 -20.15 22.64
N ALA A 420 -49.42 -21.00 23.25
CA ALA A 420 -50.74 -21.37 22.73
C ALA A 420 -51.69 -20.17 22.69
N GLU A 421 -51.74 -19.37 23.75
CA GLU A 421 -52.56 -18.16 23.80
C GLU A 421 -52.14 -17.13 22.74
N HIS A 422 -50.83 -16.90 22.58
CA HIS A 422 -50.29 -15.96 21.59
C HIS A 422 -50.54 -16.41 20.14
N ASN A 423 -50.62 -17.72 19.88
CA ASN A 423 -50.87 -18.27 18.55
C ASN A 423 -52.33 -18.73 18.35
N HIS A 424 -53.24 -18.37 19.26
CA HIS A 424 -54.65 -18.75 19.21
C HIS A 424 -54.90 -20.27 19.10
N LEU A 425 -54.05 -21.06 19.77
CA LEU A 425 -54.21 -22.51 19.90
C LEU A 425 -55.04 -22.83 21.14
N ASP A 426 -55.96 -23.78 21.00
CA ASP A 426 -56.68 -24.38 22.13
C ASP A 426 -55.74 -25.35 22.86
N LEU A 427 -55.45 -25.05 24.13
CA LEU A 427 -54.51 -25.82 24.94
C LEU A 427 -54.97 -27.27 25.17
N ASP A 428 -56.26 -27.49 25.43
CA ASP A 428 -56.79 -28.83 25.70
C ASP A 428 -56.73 -29.69 24.44
N LYS A 429 -57.08 -29.09 23.30
CA LYS A 429 -56.95 -29.73 21.99
C LYS A 429 -55.48 -30.04 21.66
N LEU A 430 -54.57 -29.09 21.87
CA LEU A 430 -53.13 -29.25 21.64
C LEU A 430 -52.55 -30.40 22.48
N MET A 431 -52.90 -30.46 23.78
CA MET A 431 -52.44 -31.52 24.68
C MET A 431 -53.01 -32.89 24.29
N SER A 432 -54.27 -32.94 23.86
CA SER A 432 -54.88 -34.17 23.34
C SER A 432 -54.19 -34.65 22.06
N GLU A 433 -53.93 -33.75 21.11
CA GLU A 433 -53.21 -34.05 19.87
C GLU A 433 -51.78 -34.52 20.14
N TYR A 434 -51.07 -33.90 21.10
CA TYR A 434 -49.74 -34.32 21.53
C TYR A 434 -49.73 -35.74 22.09
N ILE A 435 -50.63 -36.05 23.03
CA ILE A 435 -50.73 -37.37 23.63
C ILE A 435 -51.05 -38.42 22.56
N MET A 436 -52.00 -38.12 21.67
CA MET A 436 -52.38 -39.03 20.60
C MET A 436 -51.22 -39.29 19.62
N TYR A 437 -50.47 -38.24 19.25
CA TYR A 437 -49.28 -38.35 18.42
C TYR A 437 -48.24 -39.29 19.04
N HIS A 438 -47.94 -39.14 20.33
CA HIS A 438 -46.99 -40.00 21.03
C HIS A 438 -47.50 -41.44 21.21
N CYS A 439 -48.78 -41.63 21.54
CA CYS A 439 -49.38 -42.96 21.63
C CYS A 439 -49.30 -43.72 20.30
N ASN A 440 -49.62 -43.06 19.19
CA ASN A 440 -49.56 -43.65 17.85
C ASN A 440 -48.12 -43.98 17.43
N SER A 441 -47.16 -43.10 17.76
CA SER A 441 -45.74 -43.33 17.50
C SER A 441 -45.19 -44.53 18.28
N LEU A 442 -45.54 -44.65 19.57
CA LEU A 442 -45.16 -45.80 20.38
C LEU A 442 -45.78 -47.10 19.88
N GLN A 443 -47.05 -47.07 19.48
CA GLN A 443 -47.75 -48.22 18.92
C GLN A 443 -47.09 -48.68 17.60
N SER A 444 -46.73 -47.75 16.72
CA SER A 444 -46.03 -48.05 15.47
C SER A 444 -44.65 -48.66 15.72
N ARG A 445 -43.88 -48.11 16.66
CA ARG A 445 -42.56 -48.67 17.05
C ARG A 445 -42.68 -50.06 17.66
N ALA A 446 -43.70 -50.31 18.48
CA ALA A 446 -43.95 -51.63 19.06
C ALA A 446 -44.27 -52.66 17.98
N ILE A 447 -45.05 -52.28 16.96
CA ILE A 447 -45.35 -53.13 15.79
C ILE A 447 -44.08 -53.43 15.00
N SER A 448 -43.25 -52.43 14.69
CA SER A 448 -41.99 -52.64 13.95
C SER A 448 -40.98 -53.51 14.70
N ILE A 449 -40.87 -53.35 16.03
CA ILE A 449 -40.01 -54.21 16.86
C ILE A 449 -40.56 -55.64 16.88
N SER A 450 -41.89 -55.81 16.99
CA SER A 450 -42.51 -57.12 16.93
C SER A 450 -42.20 -57.82 15.60
N GLN A 451 -42.34 -57.11 14.48
CA GLN A 451 -42.02 -57.63 13.14
C GLN A 451 -40.54 -58.01 13.02
N TYR A 452 -39.61 -57.15 13.45
CA TYR A 452 -38.17 -57.44 13.43
C TYR A 452 -37.79 -58.66 14.29
N ILE A 453 -38.46 -58.87 15.44
CA ILE A 453 -38.26 -60.06 16.28
C ILE A 453 -38.84 -61.32 15.62
N THR A 454 -39.86 -61.19 14.77
CA THR A 454 -40.42 -62.33 14.03
C THR A 454 -39.52 -62.71 12.86
N ASP A 455 -39.00 -61.73 12.12
CA ASP A 455 -38.13 -61.93 10.95
C ASP A 455 -36.70 -62.38 11.31
N SER A 456 -36.23 -62.13 12.54
CA SER A 456 -34.91 -62.59 13.02
C SER A 456 -34.92 -63.99 13.65
N LYS A 457 -36.10 -64.64 13.71
CA LYS A 457 -36.29 -66.02 14.17
C LYS A 457 -36.54 -67.02 13.02
N GLU A 458 -36.63 -66.53 11.79
CA GLU A 458 -36.48 -67.32 10.56
C GLU A 458 -35.02 -67.26 10.08
#